data_AF-A0A532TH60-F1
#
_entry.id   AF-A0A532TH60-F1
#
_cell.length_a   1.000
_cell.length_b   1.000
_cell.length_c   1.000
_cell.angle_alpha   90.00
_cell.angle_beta   90.00
_cell.angle_gamma   90.00
#
_symmetry.space_group_name_H-M   'P 1'
#
loop_
_entity.id
_entity.type
_entity.pdbx_description
1 polymer ?
#
loop_
_entity_poly.entity_id
_entity_poly.type
_entity_poly.pdbx_seq_one_letter_code
_entity_poly.pdbx_strand_id
1 'polypeptide(L)'
;MEFIELLVNFFTTAGVVVAFFVLIRGFYEYKHKIALECANKFLQMRTKFKETEPYCKIYPLMNATERKKKESKEKLENLKAREIYDFVGFFEELALMMNSKLIPKKVVFYFFGYYILLTRKMTKYFLSKEELKDPLWSVFVDLSDEMRKIGRSYKYKRKEIRFGTPLYKSFRLLK
;
A
#
# COMPACT_ATOMS: atom_id res chain seq x y z
N MET A 1 -55.84 -19.74 25.10
CA MET A 1 -55.07 -18.49 24.97
C MET A 1 -53.58 -18.74 25.25
N GLU A 2 -53.20 -19.39 26.36
CA GLU A 2 -51.80 -19.64 26.73
C GLU A 2 -50.93 -20.33 25.65
N PHE A 3 -51.47 -21.31 24.91
CA PHE A 3 -50.70 -21.99 23.85
C PHE A 3 -50.31 -21.06 22.70
N ILE A 4 -51.16 -20.08 22.36
CA ILE A 4 -50.89 -19.13 21.28
C ILE A 4 -49.79 -18.15 21.71
N GLU A 5 -49.82 -17.68 22.96
CA GLU A 5 -48.79 -16.80 23.51
C GLU A 5 -47.41 -17.49 23.57
N LEU A 6 -47.39 -18.77 23.93
CA LEU A 6 -46.16 -19.55 23.95
C LEU A 6 -45.54 -19.69 22.54
N LEU A 7 -46.37 -19.93 21.51
CA LEU A 7 -45.90 -19.97 20.12
C LEU A 7 -45.35 -18.62 19.66
N VAL A 8 -46.04 -17.51 19.97
CA VAL A 8 -45.59 -16.16 19.61
C VAL A 8 -44.23 -15.85 20.25
N ASN A 9 -44.05 -16.18 21.53
CA ASN A 9 -42.77 -15.98 22.23
C ASN A 9 -41.65 -16.84 21.64
N PHE A 10 -41.95 -18.09 21.26
CA PHE A 10 -41.00 -18.97 20.60
C PHE A 10 -40.53 -18.40 19.25
N PHE A 11 -41.47 -18.01 18.37
CA PHE A 11 -41.12 -17.44 17.06
C PHE A 11 -40.40 -16.10 17.17
N THR A 12 -40.78 -15.26 18.13
CA THR A 12 -40.09 -13.98 18.38
C THR A 12 -38.66 -14.21 18.81
N THR A 13 -38.43 -15.14 19.75
CA THR A 13 -37.08 -15.49 20.21
C THR A 13 -36.25 -16.10 19.09
N ALA A 14 -36.83 -17.04 18.32
CA ALA A 14 -36.17 -17.64 17.16
C ALA A 14 -35.81 -16.59 16.10
N GLY A 15 -36.70 -15.63 15.83
CA GLY A 15 -36.47 -14.53 14.91
C GLY A 15 -35.30 -13.64 15.34
N VAL A 16 -35.22 -13.29 16.62
CA VAL A 16 -34.09 -12.50 17.18
C VAL A 16 -32.77 -13.26 17.04
N VAL A 17 -32.76 -14.56 17.32
CA VAL A 17 -31.56 -15.40 17.16
C VAL A 17 -31.12 -15.44 15.71
N VAL A 18 -32.04 -15.67 14.76
CA VAL A 18 -31.73 -15.70 13.32
C VAL A 18 -31.19 -14.34 12.86
N ALA A 19 -31.84 -13.23 13.24
CA ALA A 19 -31.39 -11.89 12.88
C ALA A 19 -29.96 -11.60 13.40
N PHE A 20 -29.66 -12.04 14.63
CA PHE A 20 -28.33 -11.90 15.21
C PHE A 20 -27.27 -12.71 14.45
N PHE A 21 -27.57 -13.95 14.06
CA PHE A 21 -26.67 -14.76 13.23
C PHE A 21 -26.42 -14.14 11.86
N VAL A 22 -27.46 -13.60 11.20
CA VAL A 22 -27.32 -12.91 9.91
C VAL A 22 -26.44 -11.67 10.06
N LEU A 23 -26.60 -10.89 11.13
CA LEU A 23 -25.77 -9.72 11.42
C LEU A 23 -24.30 -10.10 11.59
N ILE A 24 -24.01 -11.13 12.39
CA ILE A 24 -22.63 -11.63 12.57
C ILE A 24 -22.02 -12.05 11.23
N ARG A 25 -22.76 -12.83 10.44
CA ARG A 25 -22.31 -13.29 9.13
C ARG A 25 -22.05 -12.12 8.19
N GLY A 26 -22.95 -11.14 8.14
CA GLY A 26 -22.79 -9.92 7.34
C GLY A 26 -21.52 -9.15 7.70
N PHE A 27 -21.18 -9.08 8.99
CA PHE A 27 -19.94 -8.44 9.45
C PHE A 27 -18.67 -9.20 8.99
N TYR A 28 -18.69 -10.53 9.00
CA TYR A 28 -17.57 -11.34 8.47
C TYR A 28 -17.41 -11.19 6.96
N GLU A 29 -18.52 -11.26 6.21
CA GLU A 29 -18.51 -11.08 4.76
C GLU A 29 -18.03 -9.68 4.37
N TYR A 30 -18.45 -8.65 5.10
CA TYR A 30 -17.98 -7.28 4.90
C TYR A 30 -16.46 -7.16 5.07
N LYS A 31 -15.90 -7.75 6.12
CA LYS A 31 -14.44 -7.78 6.32
C LYS A 31 -13.70 -8.50 5.18
N HIS A 32 -14.26 -9.62 4.72
CA HIS A 32 -13.67 -10.37 3.61
C HIS A 32 -13.70 -9.56 2.31
N LYS A 33 -14.80 -8.85 2.03
CA LYS A 33 -14.91 -7.96 0.87
C LYS A 33 -13.87 -6.85 0.90
N ILE A 34 -13.67 -6.17 2.03
CA ILE A 34 -12.62 -5.15 2.18
C ILE A 34 -11.24 -5.76 1.89
N ALA A 35 -10.93 -6.92 2.47
CA ALA A 35 -9.63 -7.56 2.24
C ALA A 35 -9.41 -7.91 0.76
N LEU A 36 -10.45 -8.36 0.07
CA LEU A 36 -10.43 -8.65 -1.36
C LEU A 36 -10.26 -7.38 -2.19
N GLU A 37 -10.96 -6.29 -1.86
CA GLU A 37 -10.81 -5.00 -2.52
C GLU A 37 -9.40 -4.43 -2.35
N CYS A 38 -8.83 -4.51 -1.14
CA CYS A 38 -7.44 -4.15 -0.87
C CYS A 38 -6.47 -4.97 -1.75
N ALA A 39 -6.70 -6.28 -1.86
CA ALA A 39 -5.87 -7.15 -2.69
C ALA A 39 -6.00 -6.80 -4.18
N ASN A 40 -7.22 -6.55 -4.67
CA ASN A 40 -7.46 -6.16 -6.06
C ASN A 40 -6.83 -4.81 -6.39
N LYS A 41 -6.98 -3.82 -5.51
CA LYS A 41 -6.35 -2.49 -5.66
C LYS A 41 -4.82 -2.60 -5.65
N PHE A 42 -4.27 -3.43 -4.79
CA PHE A 42 -2.84 -3.72 -4.79
C PHE A 42 -2.38 -4.36 -6.12
N LEU A 43 -3.10 -5.37 -6.62
CA LEU A 43 -2.78 -6.02 -7.89
C LEU A 43 -2.83 -5.02 -9.06
N GLN A 44 -3.84 -4.15 -9.09
CA GLN A 44 -3.93 -3.06 -10.07
C GLN A 44 -2.70 -2.16 -10.04
N MET A 45 -2.26 -1.72 -8.85
CA MET A 45 -1.06 -0.88 -8.71
C MET A 45 0.21 -1.61 -9.13
N ARG A 46 0.32 -2.92 -8.83
CA ARG A 46 1.46 -3.73 -9.24
C ARG A 46 1.51 -3.91 -10.77
N THR A 47 0.36 -4.10 -11.40
CA THR A 47 0.23 -4.17 -12.85
C THR A 47 0.60 -2.83 -13.48
N LYS A 48 0.03 -1.71 -12.99
CA LYS A 48 0.40 -0.35 -13.41
C LYS A 48 1.91 -0.12 -13.30
N PHE A 49 2.53 -0.48 -12.18
CA PHE A 49 3.97 -0.35 -11.99
C PHE A 49 4.81 -1.14 -13.01
N LYS A 50 4.35 -2.32 -13.43
CA LYS A 50 5.08 -3.17 -14.38
C LYS A 50 4.85 -2.80 -15.83
N GLU A 51 3.66 -2.33 -16.16
CA GLU A 51 3.22 -2.13 -17.54
C GLU A 51 3.34 -0.68 -18.01
N THR A 52 3.39 0.29 -17.09
CA THR A 52 3.47 1.71 -17.46
C THR A 52 4.88 2.05 -17.96
N GLU A 53 4.93 2.68 -19.13
CA GLU A 53 6.14 3.01 -19.89
C GLU A 53 7.27 3.70 -19.08
N PRO A 54 7.00 4.65 -18.17
CA PRO A 54 8.03 5.31 -17.37
C PRO A 54 8.81 4.33 -16.47
N TYR A 55 8.17 3.29 -15.92
CA TYR A 55 8.87 2.32 -15.05
C TYR A 55 9.80 1.43 -15.85
N CYS A 56 9.34 0.95 -17.00
CA CYS A 56 10.14 0.14 -17.92
C CYS A 56 11.37 0.90 -18.42
N LYS A 57 11.29 2.23 -18.55
CA LYS A 57 12.40 3.08 -18.99
C LYS A 57 13.33 3.51 -17.86
N ILE A 58 12.78 4.04 -16.76
CA ILE A 58 13.56 4.69 -15.70
C ILE A 58 14.20 3.65 -14.77
N TYR A 59 13.51 2.54 -14.49
CA TYR A 59 14.05 1.53 -13.56
C TYR A 59 15.38 0.91 -14.00
N PRO A 60 15.56 0.46 -15.26
CA PRO A 60 16.85 -0.05 -15.73
C PRO A 60 17.97 0.98 -15.63
N LEU A 61 17.66 2.27 -15.82
CA LEU A 61 18.64 3.36 -15.68
C LEU A 61 19.05 3.55 -14.21
N MET A 62 18.10 3.44 -13.28
CA MET A 62 18.39 3.55 -11.84
C MET A 62 19.16 2.33 -11.29
N ASN A 63 18.97 1.14 -11.86
CA ASN A 63 19.60 -0.10 -11.42
C ASN A 63 20.79 -0.53 -12.29
N ALA A 64 21.39 0.40 -13.04
CA ALA A 64 22.51 0.10 -13.93
C ALA A 64 23.74 -0.39 -13.15
N THR A 65 24.45 -1.35 -13.73
CA THR A 65 25.73 -1.85 -13.19
C THR A 65 26.81 -0.77 -13.24
N GLU A 66 27.86 -0.90 -12.42
CA GLU A 66 28.94 0.10 -12.32
C GLU A 66 29.55 0.47 -13.68
N ARG A 67 29.62 -0.46 -14.64
CA ARG A 67 30.12 -0.20 -16.00
C ARG A 67 29.23 0.74 -16.82
N LYS A 68 27.90 0.72 -16.61
CA LYS A 68 26.91 1.54 -17.35
C LYS A 68 26.40 2.73 -16.55
N LYS A 69 26.97 2.97 -15.37
CA LYS A 69 26.49 3.96 -14.41
C LYS A 69 26.66 5.40 -14.91
N LYS A 70 27.74 5.67 -15.65
CA LYS A 70 28.00 7.01 -16.22
C LYS A 70 26.94 7.37 -17.28
N GLU A 71 26.72 6.48 -18.25
CA GLU A 71 25.68 6.65 -19.29
C GLU A 71 24.28 6.72 -18.70
N SER A 72 23.99 5.90 -17.69
CA SER A 72 22.68 5.89 -17.05
C SER A 72 22.43 7.16 -16.25
N LYS A 73 23.46 7.71 -15.61
CA LYS A 73 23.39 9.00 -14.92
C LYS A 73 23.07 10.14 -15.91
N GLU A 74 23.78 10.19 -17.03
CA GLU A 74 23.53 11.19 -18.08
C GLU A 74 22.11 11.07 -18.65
N LYS A 75 21.60 9.85 -18.85
CA LYS A 75 20.21 9.64 -19.29
C LYS A 75 19.18 10.05 -18.23
N LEU A 76 19.48 9.83 -16.95
CA LEU A 76 18.60 10.27 -15.85
C LEU A 76 18.55 11.80 -15.75
N GLU A 77 19.68 12.48 -15.94
CA GLU A 77 19.77 13.96 -15.95
C GLU A 77 19.02 14.58 -17.14
N ASN A 78 18.89 13.85 -18.25
CA ASN A 78 18.18 14.29 -19.45
C ASN A 78 16.74 13.77 -19.57
N LEU A 79 16.16 13.21 -18.50
CA LEU A 79 14.76 12.78 -18.51
C LEU A 79 13.83 13.99 -18.69
N LYS A 80 12.72 13.78 -19.41
CA LYS A 80 11.70 14.83 -19.51
C LYS A 80 11.03 14.99 -18.15
N ALA A 81 10.76 16.24 -17.76
CA ALA A 81 10.08 16.54 -16.50
C ALA A 81 8.78 15.72 -16.33
N ARG A 82 7.99 15.58 -17.40
CA ARG A 82 6.78 14.75 -17.41
C ARG A 82 7.03 13.30 -17.00
N GLU A 83 8.10 12.67 -17.50
CA GLU A 83 8.42 11.28 -17.18
C GLU A 83 8.78 11.12 -15.70
N ILE A 84 9.45 12.11 -15.12
CA ILE A 84 9.79 12.15 -13.69
C ILE A 84 8.52 12.31 -12.86
N TYR A 85 7.65 13.25 -13.22
CA TYR A 85 6.38 13.48 -12.53
C TYR A 85 5.46 12.24 -12.58
N ASP A 86 5.29 11.64 -13.75
CA ASP A 86 4.48 10.42 -13.89
C ASP A 86 5.06 9.27 -13.06
N PHE A 87 6.40 9.14 -13.06
CA PHE A 87 7.09 8.08 -12.33
C PHE A 87 6.98 8.21 -10.80
N VAL A 88 7.19 9.42 -10.27
CA VAL A 88 7.07 9.69 -8.84
C VAL A 88 5.62 9.77 -8.40
N GLY A 89 4.73 10.30 -9.24
CA GLY A 89 3.31 10.44 -8.97
C GLY A 89 2.64 9.12 -8.62
N PHE A 90 3.06 7.99 -9.20
CA PHE A 90 2.62 6.67 -8.75
C PHE A 90 2.99 6.34 -7.30
N PHE A 91 4.18 6.73 -6.85
CA PHE A 91 4.56 6.52 -5.45
C PHE A 91 3.73 7.44 -4.56
N GLU A 92 3.36 8.63 -5.02
CA GLU A 92 2.42 9.50 -4.30
C GLU A 92 1.01 8.90 -4.24
N GLU A 93 0.53 8.29 -5.33
CA GLU A 93 -0.72 7.51 -5.32
C GLU A 93 -0.64 6.39 -4.27
N LEU A 94 0.49 5.65 -4.19
CA LEU A 94 0.72 4.65 -3.15
C LEU A 94 0.72 5.26 -1.74
N ALA A 95 1.32 6.45 -1.56
CA ALA A 95 1.31 7.18 -0.29
C ALA A 95 -0.12 7.53 0.13
N LEU A 96 -0.94 8.04 -0.79
CA LEU A 96 -2.34 8.39 -0.55
C LEU A 96 -3.16 7.15 -0.17
N MET A 97 -2.97 6.02 -0.87
CA MET A 97 -3.64 4.76 -0.54
C MET A 97 -3.20 4.21 0.82
N MET A 98 -1.92 4.36 1.16
CA MET A 98 -1.36 3.96 2.45
C MET A 98 -1.92 4.82 3.60
N ASN A 99 -1.96 6.14 3.41
CA ASN A 99 -2.47 7.10 4.37
C ASN A 99 -3.97 6.94 4.59
N SER A 100 -4.71 6.59 3.52
CA SER A 100 -6.14 6.26 3.57
C SER A 100 -6.44 4.86 4.13
N LYS A 101 -5.42 4.13 4.61
CA LYS A 101 -5.53 2.75 5.14
C LYS A 101 -6.10 1.73 4.15
N LEU A 102 -6.07 2.03 2.85
CA LEU A 102 -6.50 1.11 1.79
C LEU A 102 -5.47 0.01 1.55
N ILE A 103 -4.18 0.32 1.72
CA ILE A 103 -3.09 -0.67 1.64
C ILE A 103 -2.25 -0.57 2.91
N PRO A 104 -1.98 -1.70 3.60
CA PRO A 104 -1.12 -1.68 4.78
C PRO A 104 0.32 -1.25 4.46
N LYS A 105 0.91 -0.42 5.32
CA LYS A 105 2.30 0.06 5.20
C LYS A 105 3.32 -1.08 4.96
N LYS A 106 3.16 -2.21 5.67
CA LYS A 106 4.02 -3.40 5.52
C LYS A 106 3.94 -4.02 4.12
N VAL A 107 2.76 -4.01 3.50
CA VAL A 107 2.56 -4.53 2.13
C VAL A 107 3.23 -3.60 1.13
N VAL A 108 3.04 -2.28 1.28
CA VAL A 108 3.73 -1.27 0.45
C VAL A 108 5.24 -1.44 0.56
N PHE A 109 5.78 -1.54 1.78
CA PHE A 109 7.21 -1.73 1.99
C PHE A 109 7.73 -3.03 1.35
N TYR A 110 7.02 -4.14 1.51
CA TYR A 110 7.44 -5.43 0.98
C TYR A 110 7.52 -5.44 -0.56
N PHE A 111 6.56 -4.82 -1.25
CA PHE A 111 6.51 -4.85 -2.71
C PHE A 111 7.21 -3.67 -3.38
N PHE A 112 7.07 -2.47 -2.82
CA PHE A 112 7.53 -1.22 -3.42
C PHE A 112 8.66 -0.55 -2.66
N GLY A 113 8.95 -0.96 -1.41
CA GLY A 113 9.90 -0.28 -0.53
C GLY A 113 11.31 -0.15 -1.13
N TYR A 114 11.80 -1.20 -1.80
CA TYR A 114 13.09 -1.13 -2.52
C TYR A 114 13.09 -0.03 -3.59
N TYR A 115 12.05 0.01 -4.43
CA TYR A 115 11.93 0.98 -5.52
C TYR A 115 11.77 2.40 -4.99
N ILE A 116 10.92 2.62 -3.98
CA ILE A 116 10.72 3.92 -3.34
C ILE A 116 12.05 4.46 -2.79
N LEU A 117 12.80 3.62 -2.08
CA LEU A 117 14.09 4.02 -1.50
C LEU A 117 15.16 4.24 -2.57
N LEU A 118 15.16 3.44 -3.63
CA LEU A 118 16.05 3.62 -4.78
C LEU A 118 15.76 4.95 -5.48
N THR A 119 14.50 5.25 -5.77
CA THR A 119 14.08 6.51 -6.37
C THR A 119 14.49 7.69 -5.49
N ARG A 120 14.26 7.62 -4.18
CA ARG A 120 14.69 8.66 -3.23
C ARG A 120 16.20 8.91 -3.25
N LYS A 121 17.01 7.88 -3.51
CA LYS A 121 18.47 8.02 -3.64
C LYS A 121 18.88 8.64 -4.97
N MET A 122 18.11 8.37 -6.03
CA MET A 122 18.41 8.82 -7.38
C MET A 122 17.83 10.20 -7.71
N THR A 123 16.93 10.76 -6.88
CA THR A 123 16.37 12.12 -7.09
C THR A 123 17.42 13.19 -7.33
N LYS A 124 18.60 13.07 -6.72
CA LYS A 124 19.74 13.99 -6.94
C LYS A 124 20.23 14.10 -8.39
N TYR A 125 19.83 13.18 -9.27
CA TYR A 125 20.20 13.19 -10.68
C TYR A 125 19.17 13.88 -11.56
N PHE A 126 17.96 14.16 -11.07
CA PHE A 126 16.89 14.73 -11.88
C PHE A 126 16.08 15.81 -11.15
N LEU A 127 16.37 16.06 -9.87
CA LEU A 127 15.84 17.15 -9.06
C LEU A 127 16.98 17.82 -8.28
N SER A 128 16.94 19.15 -8.24
CA SER A 128 17.77 19.96 -7.34
C SER A 128 17.34 19.79 -5.88
N LYS A 129 18.20 20.23 -4.95
CA LYS A 129 17.88 20.20 -3.51
C LYS A 129 16.74 21.16 -3.16
N GLU A 130 16.61 22.23 -3.92
CA GLU A 130 15.61 23.27 -3.78
C GLU A 130 14.24 22.74 -4.24
N GLU A 131 14.19 22.08 -5.40
CA GLU A 131 12.97 21.42 -5.88
C GLU A 131 12.49 20.34 -4.92
N LEU A 132 13.38 19.58 -4.29
CA LEU A 132 13.00 18.58 -3.27
C LEU A 132 12.31 19.15 -2.03
N LYS A 133 12.40 20.47 -1.80
CA LYS A 133 11.68 21.18 -0.72
C LYS A 133 10.31 21.67 -1.15
N ASP A 134 10.00 21.64 -2.45
CA ASP A 134 8.69 22.02 -2.95
C ASP A 134 7.61 21.12 -2.31
N PRO A 135 6.50 21.70 -1.82
CA PRO A 135 5.35 20.96 -1.31
C PRO A 135 4.90 19.81 -2.22
N LEU A 136 5.07 19.95 -3.53
CA LEU A 136 4.73 18.92 -4.50
C LEU A 136 5.38 17.57 -4.17
N TRP A 137 6.66 17.56 -3.77
CA TRP A 137 7.40 16.32 -3.50
C TRP A 137 7.30 15.85 -2.05
N SER A 138 6.66 16.63 -1.17
CA SER A 138 6.61 16.36 0.27
C SER A 138 5.96 15.00 0.58
N VAL A 139 4.94 14.61 -0.20
CA VAL A 139 4.24 13.33 -0.08
C VAL A 139 5.18 12.17 -0.39
N PHE A 140 5.92 12.26 -1.50
CA PHE A 140 6.93 11.24 -1.84
C PHE A 140 8.06 11.18 -0.82
N VAL A 141 8.53 12.34 -0.32
CA VAL A 141 9.56 12.42 0.72
C VAL A 141 9.11 11.67 1.97
N ASP A 142 7.93 12.00 2.50
CA ASP A 142 7.37 11.38 3.70
C ASP A 142 7.19 9.87 3.52
N LEU A 143 6.64 9.44 2.38
CA LEU A 143 6.54 8.03 2.02
C LEU A 143 7.91 7.34 2.08
N SER A 144 8.94 7.95 1.49
CA SER A 144 10.28 7.36 1.45
C SER A 144 10.92 7.26 2.83
N ASP A 145 10.68 8.23 3.71
CA ASP A 145 11.16 8.22 5.08
C ASP A 145 10.42 7.18 5.92
N GLU A 146 9.11 7.02 5.71
CA GLU A 146 8.32 5.96 6.31
C GLU A 146 8.81 4.57 5.89
N MET A 147 9.10 4.36 4.60
CA MET A 147 9.68 3.11 4.11
C MET A 147 11.05 2.84 4.75
N ARG A 148 11.87 3.88 4.97
CA ARG A 148 13.16 3.75 5.66
C ARG A 148 12.98 3.36 7.13
N LYS A 149 12.03 3.96 7.84
CA LYS A 149 11.70 3.61 9.24
C LYS A 149 11.24 2.16 9.34
N ILE A 150 10.33 1.74 8.46
CA ILE A 150 9.87 0.35 8.40
C ILE A 150 11.05 -0.57 8.16
N GLY A 151 11.88 -0.30 7.14
CA GLY A 151 13.06 -1.13 6.82
C GLY A 151 14.06 -1.29 7.96
N ARG A 152 14.29 -0.24 8.77
CA ARG A 152 15.15 -0.32 9.97
C ARG A 152 14.55 -1.17 11.09
N SER A 153 13.22 -1.12 11.25
CA SER A 153 12.50 -1.88 12.28
C SER A 153 12.13 -3.30 11.85
N TYR A 154 12.23 -3.61 10.56
CA TYR A 154 11.65 -4.82 9.99
C TYR A 154 12.47 -6.06 10.36
N LYS A 155 11.90 -6.92 11.20
CA LYS A 155 12.32 -8.31 11.37
C LYS A 155 11.37 -9.20 10.57
N TYR A 156 11.90 -9.94 9.59
CA TYR A 156 11.10 -10.83 8.76
C TYR A 156 10.40 -11.90 9.63
N LYS A 157 9.07 -11.87 9.66
CA LYS A 157 8.23 -12.87 10.33
C LYS A 157 7.20 -13.41 9.34
N ARG A 158 7.45 -14.61 8.81
CA ARG A 158 6.63 -15.27 7.77
C ARG A 158 5.12 -15.29 8.08
N LYS A 159 4.73 -15.41 9.35
CA LYS A 159 3.32 -15.47 9.78
C LYS A 159 2.56 -14.14 9.63
N GLU A 160 3.26 -13.00 9.53
CA GLU A 160 2.65 -11.66 9.44
C GLU A 160 2.38 -11.20 8.01
N ILE A 161 2.88 -11.94 7.01
CA ILE A 161 2.68 -11.63 5.59
C ILE A 161 1.53 -12.51 5.07
N ARG A 162 0.30 -12.12 5.39
CA ARG A 162 -0.92 -12.78 4.89
C ARG A 162 -1.95 -11.73 4.50
N PHE A 163 -2.54 -11.88 3.31
CA PHE A 163 -3.77 -11.15 2.97
C PHE A 163 -4.89 -11.61 3.93
N GLY A 164 -5.61 -10.68 4.54
CA GLY A 164 -6.79 -10.99 5.36
C GLY A 164 -6.58 -11.17 6.87
N THR A 165 -5.36 -11.02 7.41
CA THR A 165 -5.24 -10.86 8.88
C THR A 165 -5.50 -9.41 9.24
N PRO A 166 -6.53 -9.07 10.05
CA PRO A 166 -6.72 -7.70 10.49
C PRO A 166 -5.51 -7.32 11.38
N LEU A 167 -4.70 -6.39 10.87
CA LEU A 167 -3.39 -6.03 11.43
C LEU A 167 -3.44 -5.41 12.83
N TYR A 168 -4.62 -5.21 13.43
CA TYR A 168 -4.75 -4.72 14.81
C TYR A 168 -4.10 -5.66 15.84
N LYS A 169 -3.96 -6.97 15.56
CA LYS A 169 -3.25 -7.88 16.48
C LYS A 169 -1.73 -7.65 16.54
N SER A 170 -1.17 -6.88 15.61
CA SER A 170 0.25 -6.47 15.67
C SER A 170 0.47 -5.09 16.30
N PHE A 171 -0.59 -4.40 16.73
CA PHE A 171 -0.52 -3.07 17.36
C PHE A 171 -0.38 -3.09 18.90
N ARG A 172 -0.25 -4.27 19.52
CA ARG A 172 -0.08 -4.39 20.98
C ARG A 172 1.37 -4.55 21.46
N LEU A 173 2.36 -4.43 20.57
CA LEU A 173 3.79 -4.57 20.91
C LEU A 173 4.61 -3.27 20.73
N LEU A 174 3.94 -2.13 20.66
CA LEU A 174 4.59 -0.81 20.77
C LEU A 174 3.77 0.03 21.77
N LYS A 175 3.94 -0.28 23.05
CA LYS A 175 3.88 0.70 24.13
C LYS A 175 5.30 0.84 24.67
#